data_AF-A0A3A5YS32-F1
#
_entry.id   AF-A0A3A5YS32-F1
#
_cell.length_a   1.000
_cell.length_b   1.000
_cell.length_c   1.000
_cell.angle_alpha   90.00
_cell.angle_beta   90.00
_cell.angle_gamma   90.00
#
_symmetry.space_group_name_H-M   'P 1'
#
loop_
_entity.id
_entity.type
_entity.pdbx_description
1 polymer ?
#
loop_
_entity_poly.entity_id
_entity_poly.type
_entity_poly.pdbx_seq_one_letter_code
_entity_poly.pdbx_strand_id
1 'polypeptide(L)'
;MKIKTLVAVLLLSGGATSTFAQTENCNSNSSISHEAVRAGNFKDAYAPCMAVLKDCPTLRYYTFTDAQKILVGFLSQIKDRNSADYKKYFDELMDVYDLRMKYIPEFVNKGMKGVPSVADALGAKAVDYLQFAPTPDLNTAYNWLKESVQAEKGGSKGAVLHYFLDVSMQKVKADDNHTDQFFQDYIDASKYADDAIAAETKEAKKANLQTIKDNLVAMFIQSGVADCESLQNIYGPKVEENKTDSTFLKKALNILKLMKCNESEVYFKASEYMYQIDPTADAAVGVAYMYYKKGDYDNAVKYFDEALAKETDNDKKAEMAYATAAALMQAKKLSQARAYCQKAISFKENYGDPYILLAQLYGSNPNWTDEPALNKCTYFVVIDKLQRAKAVDPSVTERANELISTYSRHTPQAKDLFMLGYKAGDRITIGGWIGESTTIR
;
A
#
# COMPACT_ATOMS: atom_id res chain seq x y z
N MET A 1 11.71 -75.43 29.73
CA MET A 1 11.02 -75.25 31.03
C MET A 1 11.80 -74.24 31.87
N LYS A 2 11.20 -73.06 32.10
CA LYS A 2 11.30 -72.12 33.25
C LYS A 2 12.65 -72.05 34.01
N ILE A 3 13.39 -70.94 33.90
CA ILE A 3 13.34 -69.72 34.77
C ILE A 3 13.72 -69.99 36.23
N LYS A 4 14.75 -69.31 36.73
CA LYS A 4 14.66 -68.45 37.94
C LYS A 4 15.88 -67.53 38.13
N THR A 5 15.57 -66.26 37.94
CA THR A 5 16.12 -64.99 38.44
C THR A 5 16.87 -65.07 39.77
N LEU A 6 17.96 -64.30 39.88
CA LEU A 6 18.40 -63.76 41.17
C LEU A 6 18.92 -62.32 40.97
N VAL A 7 18.23 -61.41 41.64
CA VAL A 7 18.45 -59.98 41.75
C VAL A 7 19.57 -59.73 42.75
N ALA A 8 20.53 -58.87 42.41
CA ALA A 8 21.43 -58.26 43.37
C ALA A 8 21.29 -56.74 43.28
N VAL A 9 20.64 -56.20 44.30
CA VAL A 9 20.52 -54.77 44.61
C VAL A 9 21.91 -54.25 45.00
N LEU A 10 22.36 -53.17 44.36
CA LEU A 10 23.48 -52.38 44.88
C LEU A 10 22.95 -50.99 45.29
N LEU A 11 22.77 -50.84 46.60
CA LEU A 11 22.65 -49.55 47.27
C LEU A 11 24.06 -48.99 47.47
N LEU A 12 24.36 -47.86 46.82
CA LEU A 12 25.42 -46.95 47.26
C LEU A 12 24.78 -45.58 47.51
N SER A 13 24.57 -45.31 48.79
CA SER A 13 24.28 -43.99 49.33
C SER A 13 25.58 -43.19 49.49
N GLY A 14 25.55 -41.94 49.05
CA GLY A 14 26.44 -40.89 49.60
C GLY A 14 27.17 -40.03 48.57
N GLY A 15 26.72 -38.78 48.44
CA GLY A 15 27.62 -37.65 48.17
C GLY A 15 27.49 -36.98 46.80
N ALA A 16 26.53 -36.05 46.68
CA ALA A 16 26.66 -34.73 46.05
C ALA A 16 25.26 -34.22 45.70
N THR A 17 24.86 -33.11 46.31
CA THR A 17 23.65 -32.36 45.98
C THR A 17 23.70 -31.86 44.54
N SER A 18 23.16 -32.67 43.62
CA SER A 18 22.15 -32.32 42.61
C SER A 18 22.26 -30.96 41.91
N THR A 19 23.36 -30.71 41.20
CA THR A 19 23.34 -29.80 40.03
C THR A 19 23.61 -30.52 38.72
N PHE A 20 24.11 -31.76 38.75
CA PHE A 20 24.44 -32.55 37.56
C PHE A 20 23.32 -33.49 37.07
N ALA A 21 22.32 -33.84 37.90
CA ALA A 21 21.27 -34.80 37.53
C ALA A 21 20.13 -34.21 36.67
N GLN A 22 19.90 -32.89 36.71
CA GLN A 22 18.87 -32.25 35.85
C GLN A 22 19.34 -32.09 34.40
N THR A 23 20.65 -31.89 34.18
CA THR A 23 21.22 -31.64 32.85
C THR A 23 21.30 -32.91 31.99
N GLU A 24 21.44 -34.10 32.60
CA GLU A 24 21.45 -35.38 31.88
C GLU A 24 20.09 -35.67 31.19
N ASN A 25 18.97 -35.32 31.82
CA ASN A 25 17.64 -35.58 31.24
C ASN A 25 17.25 -34.61 30.13
N CYS A 26 17.73 -33.36 30.15
CA CYS A 26 17.34 -32.36 29.15
C CYS A 26 17.87 -32.66 27.74
N ASN A 27 19.10 -33.13 27.59
CA ASN A 27 19.63 -33.49 26.26
C ASN A 27 18.90 -34.70 25.67
N SER A 28 18.66 -35.73 26.50
CA SER A 28 17.89 -36.92 26.10
C SER A 28 16.46 -36.55 25.70
N ASN A 29 15.74 -35.82 26.56
CA ASN A 29 14.37 -35.38 26.29
C ASN A 29 14.30 -34.50 25.03
N SER A 30 15.26 -33.60 24.82
CA SER A 30 15.32 -32.75 23.63
C SER A 30 15.51 -33.56 22.35
N SER A 31 16.35 -34.61 22.37
CA SER A 31 16.54 -35.50 21.22
C SER A 31 15.28 -36.31 20.94
N ILE A 32 14.73 -36.96 21.98
CA ILE A 32 13.53 -37.79 21.87
C ILE A 32 12.35 -36.97 21.34
N SER A 33 12.10 -35.79 21.91
CA SER A 33 10.98 -34.95 21.46
C SER A 33 11.17 -34.48 20.03
N HIS A 34 12.38 -34.05 19.66
CA HIS A 34 12.66 -33.54 18.32
C HIS A 34 12.48 -34.62 17.24
N GLU A 35 13.00 -35.83 17.48
CA GLU A 35 12.81 -36.98 16.59
C GLU A 35 11.35 -37.37 16.47
N ALA A 36 10.61 -37.41 17.59
CA ALA A 36 9.18 -37.72 17.58
C ALA A 36 8.36 -36.66 16.82
N VAL A 37 8.67 -35.36 16.96
CA VAL A 37 8.04 -34.29 16.16
C VAL A 37 8.35 -34.46 14.67
N ARG A 38 9.59 -34.78 14.30
CA ARG A 38 9.97 -35.04 12.90
C ARG A 38 9.25 -36.24 12.31
N ALA A 39 8.91 -37.24 13.14
CA ALA A 39 8.10 -38.39 12.75
C ALA A 39 6.57 -38.12 12.77
N GLY A 40 6.14 -36.92 13.18
CA GLY A 40 4.72 -36.58 13.33
C GLY A 40 4.03 -37.21 14.56
N ASN A 41 4.80 -37.82 15.47
CA ASN A 41 4.28 -38.45 16.67
C ASN A 41 4.20 -37.46 17.83
N PHE A 42 3.21 -36.56 17.79
CA PHE A 42 3.06 -35.49 18.78
C PHE A 42 2.73 -36.00 20.19
N LYS A 43 2.04 -37.13 20.31
CA LYS A 43 1.70 -37.73 21.59
C LYS A 43 2.94 -38.10 22.40
N ASP A 44 3.88 -38.78 21.76
CA ASP A 44 5.12 -39.22 22.42
C ASP A 44 6.13 -38.06 22.55
N ALA A 45 6.03 -37.04 21.68
CA ALA A 45 6.87 -35.85 21.76
C ALA A 45 6.49 -34.89 22.90
N TYR A 46 5.21 -34.84 23.29
CA TYR A 46 4.67 -33.80 24.17
C TYR A 46 5.35 -33.74 25.54
N ALA A 47 5.33 -34.83 26.31
CA ALA A 47 5.90 -34.86 27.65
C ALA A 47 7.41 -34.50 27.68
N PRO A 48 8.28 -35.12 26.86
CA PRO A 48 9.70 -34.74 26.85
C PRO A 48 9.92 -33.31 26.36
N CYS A 49 9.14 -32.81 25.39
CA CYS A 49 9.28 -31.43 24.91
C CYS A 49 8.94 -30.41 26.02
N MET A 50 7.82 -30.60 26.70
CA MET A 50 7.39 -29.71 27.78
C MET A 50 8.36 -29.77 28.98
N ALA A 51 8.96 -30.94 29.26
CA ALA A 51 10.00 -31.06 30.28
C ALA A 51 11.24 -30.22 29.93
N VAL A 52 11.69 -30.23 28.67
CA VAL A 52 12.84 -29.39 28.23
C VAL A 52 12.52 -27.90 28.36
N LEU A 53 11.31 -27.47 27.97
CA LEU A 53 10.91 -26.06 28.12
C LEU A 53 10.90 -25.61 29.59
N LYS A 54 10.49 -26.49 30.50
CA LYS A 54 10.45 -26.19 31.93
C LYS A 54 11.83 -26.16 32.57
N ASP A 55 12.62 -27.20 32.35
CA ASP A 55 13.85 -27.43 33.10
C ASP A 55 15.08 -26.80 32.43
N CYS A 56 15.08 -26.71 31.09
CA CYS A 56 16.21 -26.26 30.28
C CYS A 56 15.79 -25.42 29.05
N PRO A 57 15.05 -24.30 29.20
CA PRO A 57 14.46 -23.54 28.09
C PRO A 57 15.47 -22.96 27.10
N THR A 58 16.74 -22.83 27.50
CA THR A 58 17.79 -22.19 26.70
C THR A 58 18.73 -23.19 26.01
N LEU A 59 18.43 -24.49 26.12
CA LEU A 59 19.25 -25.58 25.58
C LEU A 59 19.24 -25.59 24.04
N ARG A 60 18.05 -25.54 23.44
CA ARG A 60 17.83 -25.61 21.99
C ARG A 60 16.65 -24.74 21.58
N TYR A 61 16.88 -23.80 20.66
CA TYR A 61 15.83 -22.90 20.20
C TYR A 61 14.68 -23.63 19.49
N TYR A 62 14.97 -24.74 18.78
CA TYR A 62 13.92 -25.51 18.09
C TYR A 62 12.88 -26.11 19.05
N THR A 63 13.17 -26.25 20.35
CA THR A 63 12.22 -26.81 21.31
C THR A 63 10.95 -25.97 21.39
N PHE A 64 11.04 -24.64 21.25
CA PHE A 64 9.85 -23.78 21.15
C PHE A 64 9.04 -24.09 19.89
N THR A 65 9.70 -24.24 18.74
CA THR A 65 9.01 -24.56 17.48
C THR A 65 8.39 -25.95 17.48
N ASP A 66 9.01 -26.91 18.17
CA ASP A 66 8.50 -28.27 18.32
C ASP A 66 7.27 -28.29 19.25
N ALA A 67 7.34 -27.60 20.40
CA ALA A 67 6.19 -27.45 21.29
C ALA A 67 4.99 -26.80 20.59
N GLN A 68 5.22 -25.74 19.80
CA GLN A 68 4.17 -25.11 19.00
C GLN A 68 3.53 -26.10 18.02
N LYS A 69 4.32 -26.89 17.27
CA LYS A 69 3.79 -27.91 16.35
C LYS A 69 2.97 -28.98 17.06
N ILE A 70 3.45 -29.45 18.23
CA ILE A 70 2.74 -30.45 19.03
C ILE A 70 1.38 -29.92 19.48
N LEU A 71 1.36 -28.73 20.08
CA LEU A 71 0.14 -28.12 20.63
C LEU A 71 -0.86 -27.76 19.54
N VAL A 72 -0.40 -27.15 18.44
CA VAL A 72 -1.22 -26.91 17.24
C VAL A 72 -1.76 -28.23 16.67
N GLY A 73 -0.95 -29.29 16.67
CA GLY A 73 -1.37 -30.63 16.24
C GLY A 73 -2.52 -31.19 17.07
N PHE A 74 -2.44 -31.08 18.40
CA PHE A 74 -3.51 -31.51 19.30
C PHE A 74 -4.78 -30.66 19.15
N LEU A 75 -4.64 -29.33 19.13
CA LEU A 75 -5.75 -28.40 18.94
C LEU A 75 -6.48 -28.67 17.62
N SER A 76 -5.75 -29.01 16.55
CA SER A 76 -6.34 -29.32 15.23
C SER A 76 -7.13 -30.63 15.20
N GLN A 77 -6.90 -31.54 16.16
CA GLN A 77 -7.59 -32.83 16.24
C GLN A 77 -8.83 -32.79 17.15
N ILE A 78 -8.89 -31.83 18.07
CA ILE A 78 -9.99 -31.69 19.02
C ILE A 78 -11.12 -30.87 18.37
N LYS A 79 -12.29 -31.50 18.20
CA LYS A 79 -13.46 -30.84 17.59
C LYS A 79 -14.15 -29.87 18.55
N ASP A 80 -14.25 -30.24 19.82
CA ASP A 80 -14.88 -29.40 20.85
C ASP A 80 -13.87 -28.39 21.42
N ARG A 81 -13.92 -27.16 20.90
CA ARG A 81 -13.07 -26.05 21.33
C ARG A 81 -13.34 -25.59 22.78
N ASN A 82 -14.43 -26.05 23.40
CA ASN A 82 -14.76 -25.74 24.79
C ASN A 82 -14.35 -26.85 25.77
N SER A 83 -13.78 -27.95 25.28
CA SER A 83 -13.32 -29.04 26.13
C SER A 83 -12.14 -28.62 27.02
N ALA A 84 -12.00 -29.29 28.17
CA ALA A 84 -10.89 -29.04 29.09
C ALA A 84 -9.51 -29.27 28.42
N ASP A 85 -9.41 -30.27 27.56
CA ASP A 85 -8.18 -30.57 26.81
C ASP A 85 -7.86 -29.47 25.80
N TYR A 86 -8.85 -28.96 25.07
CA TYR A 86 -8.63 -27.85 24.13
C TYR A 86 -8.12 -26.62 24.86
N LYS A 87 -8.81 -26.25 25.95
CA LYS A 87 -8.42 -25.10 26.77
C LYS A 87 -6.99 -25.25 27.30
N LYS A 88 -6.66 -26.43 27.86
CA LYS A 88 -5.31 -26.72 28.35
C LYS A 88 -4.26 -26.52 27.27
N TYR A 89 -4.42 -27.14 26.09
CA TYR A 89 -3.41 -27.04 25.03
C TYR A 89 -3.33 -25.65 24.41
N PHE A 90 -4.43 -24.90 24.38
CA PHE A 90 -4.45 -23.52 23.94
C PHE A 90 -3.70 -22.60 24.92
N ASP A 91 -3.98 -22.72 26.22
CA ASP A 91 -3.30 -21.96 27.26
C ASP A 91 -1.79 -22.26 27.24
N GLU A 92 -1.41 -23.55 27.13
CA GLU A 92 -0.01 -23.96 26.97
C GLU A 92 0.62 -23.40 25.68
N LEU A 93 -0.11 -23.30 24.58
CA LEU A 93 0.42 -22.71 23.34
C LEU A 93 0.75 -21.23 23.54
N MET A 94 -0.13 -20.49 24.20
CA MET A 94 0.11 -19.08 24.53
C MET A 94 1.32 -18.91 25.46
N ASP A 95 1.44 -19.76 26.48
CA ASP A 95 2.59 -19.77 27.40
C ASP A 95 3.89 -20.09 26.66
N VAL A 96 3.88 -21.02 25.70
CA VAL A 96 5.05 -21.34 24.88
C VAL A 96 5.48 -20.14 24.03
N TYR A 97 4.53 -19.38 23.47
CA TYR A 97 4.86 -18.14 22.77
C TYR A 97 5.48 -17.09 23.70
N ASP A 98 4.95 -16.94 24.91
CA ASP A 98 5.48 -15.99 25.90
C ASP A 98 6.88 -16.38 26.39
N LEU A 99 7.11 -17.67 26.67
CA LEU A 99 8.43 -18.20 26.99
C LEU A 99 9.41 -18.02 25.82
N ARG A 100 8.96 -18.29 24.59
CA ARG A 100 9.80 -18.10 23.40
C ARG A 100 10.25 -16.65 23.28
N MET A 101 9.31 -15.69 23.38
CA MET A 101 9.62 -14.26 23.34
C MET A 101 10.59 -13.85 24.47
N LYS A 102 10.39 -14.37 25.69
CA LYS A 102 11.28 -14.12 26.83
C LYS A 102 12.73 -14.56 26.58
N TYR A 103 12.94 -15.70 25.93
CA TYR A 103 14.28 -16.28 25.75
C TYR A 103 14.96 -15.95 24.41
N ILE A 104 14.25 -15.39 23.43
CA ILE A 104 14.84 -14.93 22.15
C ILE A 104 16.12 -14.09 22.37
N PRO A 105 16.16 -13.07 23.25
CA PRO A 105 17.36 -12.27 23.47
C PRO A 105 18.57 -13.10 23.92
N GLU A 106 18.37 -14.15 24.72
CA GLU A 106 19.47 -15.00 25.17
C GLU A 106 20.09 -15.81 24.03
N PHE A 107 19.27 -16.36 23.13
CA PHE A 107 19.78 -17.07 21.95
C PHE A 107 20.49 -16.13 20.97
N VAL A 108 19.98 -14.92 20.78
CA VAL A 108 20.63 -13.89 19.96
C VAL A 108 21.98 -13.50 20.56
N ASN A 109 22.04 -13.29 21.88
CA ASN A 109 23.30 -12.97 22.59
C ASN A 109 24.34 -14.10 22.53
N LYS A 110 23.89 -15.35 22.41
CA LYS A 110 24.76 -16.52 22.14
C LYS A 110 25.22 -16.62 20.68
N GLY A 111 24.89 -15.65 19.83
CA GLY A 111 25.30 -15.59 18.42
C GLY A 111 24.53 -16.54 17.50
N MET A 112 23.37 -17.06 17.93
CA MET A 112 22.58 -17.98 17.12
C MET A 112 21.96 -17.25 15.92
N LYS A 113 22.25 -17.76 14.72
CA LYS A 113 21.65 -17.24 13.47
C LYS A 113 20.27 -17.87 13.23
N GLY A 114 19.37 -17.10 12.63
CA GLY A 114 18.02 -17.58 12.29
C GLY A 114 17.02 -17.56 13.45
N VAL A 115 17.40 -16.99 14.59
CA VAL A 115 16.45 -16.65 15.66
C VAL A 115 15.67 -15.41 15.22
N PRO A 116 14.32 -15.45 15.21
CA PRO A 116 13.50 -14.30 14.88
C PRO A 116 13.56 -13.24 15.97
N SER A 117 13.11 -12.03 15.63
CA SER A 117 12.89 -10.98 16.63
C SER A 117 11.73 -11.35 17.56
N VAL A 118 11.65 -10.63 18.69
CA VAL A 118 10.49 -10.73 19.59
C VAL A 118 9.21 -10.29 18.87
N ALA A 119 9.28 -9.27 18.02
CA ALA A 119 8.14 -8.78 17.24
C ALA A 119 7.64 -9.80 16.20
N ASP A 120 8.52 -10.53 15.53
CA ASP A 120 8.12 -11.63 14.63
C ASP A 120 7.46 -12.78 15.39
N ALA A 121 7.98 -13.11 16.58
CA ALA A 121 7.37 -14.11 17.45
C ALA A 121 5.99 -13.66 17.98
N LEU A 122 5.80 -12.37 18.26
CA LEU A 122 4.52 -11.79 18.65
C LEU A 122 3.50 -11.86 17.51
N GLY A 123 3.90 -11.57 16.27
CA GLY A 123 3.04 -11.72 15.10
C GLY A 123 2.58 -13.16 14.90
N ALA A 124 3.49 -14.12 15.06
CA ALA A 124 3.14 -15.54 15.02
C ALA A 124 2.17 -15.95 16.15
N LYS A 125 2.38 -15.45 17.38
CA LYS A 125 1.45 -15.64 18.50
C LYS A 125 0.05 -15.15 18.15
N ALA A 126 -0.05 -13.95 17.58
CA ALA A 126 -1.33 -13.34 17.24
C ALA A 126 -2.08 -14.12 16.14
N VAL A 127 -1.37 -14.64 15.14
CA VAL A 127 -1.96 -15.49 14.10
C VAL A 127 -2.52 -16.79 14.70
N ASP A 128 -1.74 -17.50 15.52
CA ASP A 128 -2.23 -18.73 16.17
C ASP A 128 -3.35 -18.44 17.17
N TYR A 129 -3.29 -17.31 17.88
CA TYR A 129 -4.37 -16.86 18.76
C TYR A 129 -5.67 -16.68 17.98
N LEU A 130 -5.66 -16.00 16.84
CA LEU A 130 -6.85 -15.82 16.00
C LEU A 130 -7.40 -17.15 15.47
N GLN A 131 -6.51 -18.09 15.14
CA GLN A 131 -6.89 -19.38 14.57
C GLN A 131 -7.49 -20.35 15.61
N PHE A 132 -6.89 -20.38 16.81
CA PHE A 132 -7.15 -21.40 17.82
C PHE A 132 -7.85 -20.89 19.08
N ALA A 133 -7.99 -19.58 19.31
CA ALA A 133 -8.83 -19.13 20.41
C ALA A 133 -10.28 -19.58 20.18
N PRO A 134 -10.98 -20.11 21.21
CA PRO A 134 -12.41 -20.42 21.09
C PRO A 134 -13.24 -19.18 20.77
N THR A 135 -12.90 -18.05 21.41
CA THR A 135 -13.49 -16.74 21.19
C THR A 135 -12.37 -15.69 21.23
N PRO A 136 -11.75 -15.34 20.09
CA PRO A 136 -10.66 -14.38 20.06
C PRO A 136 -11.16 -12.97 20.40
N ASP A 137 -10.41 -12.27 21.25
CA ASP A 137 -10.53 -10.81 21.38
C ASP A 137 -9.75 -10.13 20.26
N LEU A 138 -10.49 -9.55 19.31
CA LEU A 138 -9.92 -8.87 18.16
C LEU A 138 -9.11 -7.63 18.54
N ASN A 139 -9.37 -6.97 19.67
CA ASN A 139 -8.55 -5.82 20.10
C ASN A 139 -7.16 -6.28 20.53
N THR A 140 -7.10 -7.33 21.33
CA THR A 140 -5.83 -7.93 21.75
C THR A 140 -5.03 -8.43 20.53
N ALA A 141 -5.67 -9.17 19.63
CA ALA A 141 -5.03 -9.66 18.41
C ALA A 141 -4.54 -8.51 17.51
N TYR A 142 -5.37 -7.49 17.30
CA TYR A 142 -5.02 -6.30 16.52
C TYR A 142 -3.77 -5.60 17.07
N ASN A 143 -3.70 -5.40 18.39
CA ASN A 143 -2.56 -4.73 19.02
C ASN A 143 -1.26 -5.52 18.83
N TRP A 144 -1.29 -6.85 19.02
CA TRP A 144 -0.12 -7.70 18.79
C TRP A 144 0.32 -7.72 17.32
N LEU A 145 -0.64 -7.80 16.38
CA LEU A 145 -0.38 -7.76 14.94
C LEU A 145 0.21 -6.41 14.54
N LYS A 146 -0.36 -5.30 15.01
CA LYS A 146 0.11 -3.95 14.72
C LYS A 146 1.53 -3.73 15.23
N GLU A 147 1.81 -4.12 16.48
CA GLU A 147 3.15 -4.02 17.06
C GLU A 147 4.17 -4.82 16.24
N SER A 148 3.82 -6.06 15.89
CA SER A 148 4.65 -6.92 15.05
C SER A 148 4.93 -6.29 13.68
N VAL A 149 3.91 -5.87 12.96
CA VAL A 149 4.02 -5.31 11.60
C VAL A 149 4.80 -3.99 11.58
N GLN A 150 4.60 -3.12 12.57
CA GLN A 150 5.31 -1.84 12.64
C GLN A 150 6.79 -2.00 13.00
N ALA A 151 7.12 -3.01 13.81
CA ALA A 151 8.50 -3.33 14.16
C ALA A 151 9.23 -4.01 13.00
N GLU A 152 8.60 -5.01 12.37
CA GLU A 152 9.21 -5.81 11.30
C GLU A 152 9.19 -5.12 9.93
N LYS A 153 8.19 -4.26 9.66
CA LYS A 153 8.01 -3.55 8.38
C LYS A 153 8.05 -4.53 7.20
N GLY A 154 8.91 -4.31 6.20
CA GLY A 154 9.12 -5.22 5.08
C GLY A 154 9.69 -6.61 5.44
N GLY A 155 10.11 -6.82 6.70
CA GLY A 155 10.45 -8.14 7.24
C GLY A 155 9.23 -8.95 7.70
N SER A 156 8.05 -8.33 7.78
CA SER A 156 6.82 -8.97 8.24
C SER A 156 6.46 -10.18 7.39
N LYS A 157 6.09 -11.28 8.03
CA LYS A 157 5.59 -12.46 7.32
C LYS A 157 4.25 -12.16 6.65
N GLY A 158 4.04 -12.72 5.46
CA GLY A 158 2.80 -12.51 4.69
C GLY A 158 1.52 -12.84 5.45
N ALA A 159 1.51 -13.92 6.24
CA ALA A 159 0.38 -14.27 7.09
C ALA A 159 0.10 -13.19 8.15
N VAL A 160 1.14 -12.60 8.75
CA VAL A 160 0.99 -11.54 9.76
C VAL A 160 0.41 -10.27 9.11
N LEU A 161 0.90 -9.88 7.93
CA LEU A 161 0.33 -8.76 7.16
C LEU A 161 -1.15 -9.00 6.81
N HIS A 162 -1.47 -10.23 6.37
CA HIS A 162 -2.85 -10.61 6.04
C HIS A 162 -3.76 -10.51 7.27
N TYR A 163 -3.43 -11.16 8.38
CA TYR A 163 -4.27 -11.12 9.57
C TYR A 163 -4.31 -9.72 10.22
N PHE A 164 -3.25 -8.92 10.12
CA PHE A 164 -3.26 -7.52 10.55
C PHE A 164 -4.35 -6.73 9.82
N LEU A 165 -4.35 -6.79 8.49
CA LEU A 165 -5.35 -6.09 7.70
C LEU A 165 -6.74 -6.69 7.86
N ASP A 166 -6.86 -8.01 8.03
CA ASP A 166 -8.14 -8.71 8.20
C ASP A 166 -8.82 -8.29 9.49
N VAL A 167 -8.09 -8.33 10.61
CA VAL A 167 -8.63 -7.88 11.90
C VAL A 167 -8.97 -6.39 11.84
N SER A 168 -8.14 -5.57 11.19
CA SER A 168 -8.48 -4.15 10.99
C SER A 168 -9.74 -3.96 10.13
N MET A 169 -9.93 -4.79 9.10
CA MET A 169 -11.14 -4.80 8.26
C MET A 169 -12.38 -5.19 9.09
N GLN A 170 -12.26 -6.22 9.93
CA GLN A 170 -13.35 -6.62 10.82
C GLN A 170 -13.71 -5.51 11.81
N LYS A 171 -12.71 -4.78 12.32
CA LYS A 171 -12.93 -3.63 13.20
C LYS A 171 -13.68 -2.49 12.51
N VAL A 172 -13.33 -2.13 11.27
CA VAL A 172 -14.09 -1.10 10.53
C VAL A 172 -15.51 -1.56 10.18
N LYS A 173 -15.72 -2.85 9.89
CA LYS A 173 -17.07 -3.40 9.67
C LYS A 173 -17.95 -3.37 10.92
N ALA A 174 -17.34 -3.37 12.11
CA ALA A 174 -18.05 -3.30 13.39
C ALA A 174 -18.25 -1.85 13.87
N ASP A 175 -17.34 -0.94 13.52
CA ASP A 175 -17.35 0.47 13.94
C ASP A 175 -16.66 1.37 12.89
N ASP A 176 -17.45 2.20 12.21
CA ASP A 176 -16.98 3.18 11.21
C ASP A 176 -16.03 4.25 11.80
N ASN A 177 -15.81 4.30 13.11
CA ASN A 177 -14.74 5.12 13.68
C ASN A 177 -13.35 4.55 13.41
N HIS A 178 -13.24 3.25 13.09
CA HIS A 178 -11.97 2.63 12.71
C HIS A 178 -11.60 2.87 11.24
N THR A 179 -12.45 3.53 10.43
CA THR A 179 -12.21 3.78 9.00
C THR A 179 -10.87 4.46 8.72
N ASP A 180 -10.56 5.55 9.42
CA ASP A 180 -9.28 6.26 9.27
C ASP A 180 -8.09 5.35 9.56
N GLN A 181 -8.20 4.56 10.63
CA GLN A 181 -7.14 3.68 11.07
C GLN A 181 -6.96 2.52 10.09
N PHE A 182 -8.06 1.96 9.56
CA PHE A 182 -8.03 0.93 8.54
C PHE A 182 -7.34 1.40 7.25
N PHE A 183 -7.57 2.65 6.81
CA PHE A 183 -6.82 3.21 5.68
C PHE A 183 -5.32 3.24 5.96
N GLN A 184 -4.91 3.72 7.14
CA GLN A 184 -3.49 3.74 7.51
C GLN A 184 -2.90 2.33 7.59
N ASP A 185 -3.63 1.40 8.20
CA ASP A 185 -3.21 0.01 8.32
C ASP A 185 -3.04 -0.66 6.94
N TYR A 186 -3.92 -0.36 5.98
CA TYR A 186 -3.79 -0.80 4.58
C TYR A 186 -2.57 -0.19 3.88
N ILE A 187 -2.36 1.12 4.03
CA ILE A 187 -1.21 1.83 3.43
C ILE A 187 0.10 1.23 3.95
N ASP A 188 0.21 1.08 5.27
CA ASP A 188 1.38 0.52 5.93
C ASP A 188 1.62 -0.92 5.47
N ALA A 189 0.60 -1.78 5.53
CA ALA A 189 0.73 -3.17 5.12
C ALA A 189 1.12 -3.30 3.63
N SER A 190 0.52 -2.49 2.76
CA SER A 190 0.84 -2.48 1.33
C SER A 190 2.27 -2.00 1.07
N LYS A 191 2.70 -0.94 1.76
CA LYS A 191 4.07 -0.43 1.70
C LYS A 191 5.08 -1.48 2.13
N TYR A 192 4.81 -2.18 3.24
CA TYR A 192 5.69 -3.23 3.72
C TYR A 192 5.76 -4.42 2.77
N ALA A 193 4.65 -4.78 2.12
CA ALA A 193 4.65 -5.77 1.05
C ALA A 193 5.54 -5.32 -0.14
N ASP A 194 5.43 -4.05 -0.54
CA ASP A 194 6.26 -3.47 -1.61
C ASP A 194 7.75 -3.45 -1.27
N ASP A 195 8.10 -3.03 -0.05
CA ASP A 195 9.48 -3.02 0.43
C ASP A 195 10.06 -4.46 0.43
N ALA A 196 9.25 -5.47 0.80
CA ALA A 196 9.63 -6.88 0.75
C ALA A 196 9.85 -7.38 -0.69
N ILE A 197 8.96 -7.01 -1.63
CA ILE A 197 9.08 -7.37 -3.06
C ILE A 197 10.36 -6.76 -3.65
N ALA A 198 10.63 -5.48 -3.34
CA ALA A 198 11.82 -4.77 -3.81
C ALA A 198 13.11 -5.39 -3.28
N ALA A 199 13.12 -5.88 -2.03
CA ALA A 199 14.28 -6.51 -1.40
C ALA A 199 14.53 -7.96 -1.86
N GLU A 200 13.53 -8.66 -2.40
CA GLU A 200 13.66 -10.06 -2.82
C GLU A 200 14.32 -10.21 -4.19
N THR A 201 15.24 -11.15 -4.32
CA THR A 201 16.00 -11.40 -5.56
C THR A 201 15.55 -12.65 -6.30
N LYS A 202 14.81 -13.55 -5.63
CA LYS A 202 14.29 -14.78 -6.21
C LYS A 202 12.90 -14.56 -6.76
N GLU A 203 12.74 -14.71 -8.07
CA GLU A 203 11.46 -14.52 -8.79
C GLU A 203 10.30 -15.32 -8.20
N ALA A 204 10.50 -16.60 -7.86
CA ALA A 204 9.45 -17.41 -7.23
C ALA A 204 8.96 -16.85 -5.89
N LYS A 205 9.85 -16.23 -5.11
CA LYS A 205 9.49 -15.60 -3.83
C LYS A 205 8.85 -14.23 -4.03
N LYS A 206 9.33 -13.44 -5.00
CA LYS A 206 8.66 -12.21 -5.45
C LYS A 206 7.23 -12.47 -5.87
N ALA A 207 6.97 -13.53 -6.64
CA ALA A 207 5.61 -13.90 -7.05
C ALA A 207 4.71 -14.19 -5.83
N ASN A 208 5.21 -14.91 -4.82
CA ASN A 208 4.46 -15.15 -3.58
C ASN A 208 4.19 -13.86 -2.80
N LEU A 209 5.17 -12.94 -2.72
CA LEU A 209 4.99 -11.63 -2.08
C LEU A 209 3.99 -10.75 -2.86
N GLN A 210 4.00 -10.83 -4.18
CA GLN A 210 3.00 -10.17 -5.03
C GLN A 210 1.60 -10.72 -4.75
N THR A 211 1.43 -12.05 -4.62
CA THR A 211 0.14 -12.63 -4.23
C THR A 211 -0.33 -12.14 -2.85
N ILE A 212 0.59 -11.98 -1.89
CA ILE A 212 0.25 -11.38 -0.58
C ILE A 212 -0.24 -9.95 -0.77
N LYS A 213 0.46 -9.13 -1.56
CA LYS A 213 0.05 -7.75 -1.86
C LYS A 213 -1.33 -7.71 -2.51
N ASP A 214 -1.56 -8.54 -3.53
CA ASP A 214 -2.84 -8.60 -4.24
C ASP A 214 -3.99 -8.99 -3.30
N ASN A 215 -3.74 -9.89 -2.34
CA ASN A 215 -4.71 -10.22 -1.31
C ASN A 215 -5.02 -9.03 -0.38
N LEU A 216 -4.02 -8.22 0.00
CA LEU A 216 -4.26 -7.01 0.80
C LEU A 216 -5.15 -6.01 0.04
N VAL A 217 -4.89 -5.84 -1.26
CA VAL A 217 -5.73 -5.00 -2.15
C VAL A 217 -7.15 -5.55 -2.21
N ALA A 218 -7.32 -6.86 -2.37
CA ALA A 218 -8.64 -7.48 -2.42
C ALA A 218 -9.42 -7.28 -1.10
N MET A 219 -8.76 -7.43 0.06
CA MET A 219 -9.38 -7.18 1.36
C MET A 219 -9.78 -5.73 1.54
N PHE A 220 -8.93 -4.81 1.09
CA PHE A 220 -9.26 -3.40 1.09
C PHE A 220 -10.50 -3.10 0.26
N ILE A 221 -10.61 -3.66 -0.94
CA ILE A 221 -11.82 -3.54 -1.77
C ILE A 221 -13.05 -4.15 -1.07
N GLN A 222 -12.90 -5.30 -0.40
CA GLN A 222 -13.98 -6.00 0.31
C GLN A 222 -14.38 -5.33 1.65
N SER A 223 -13.64 -4.33 2.11
CA SER A 223 -13.92 -3.63 3.37
C SER A 223 -15.25 -2.87 3.34
N GLY A 224 -15.71 -2.48 2.15
CA GLY A 224 -16.87 -1.59 1.99
C GLY A 224 -16.52 -0.10 2.11
N VAL A 225 -15.26 0.27 2.35
CA VAL A 225 -14.81 1.68 2.41
C VAL A 225 -13.95 2.09 1.20
N ALA A 226 -13.86 1.24 0.18
CA ALA A 226 -12.94 1.40 -0.94
C ALA A 226 -13.48 2.24 -2.11
N ASP A 227 -14.70 2.77 -2.01
CA ASP A 227 -15.31 3.61 -3.03
C ASP A 227 -15.79 4.96 -2.48
N CYS A 228 -16.02 5.90 -3.39
CA CYS A 228 -16.37 7.27 -3.05
C CYS A 228 -17.78 7.43 -2.47
N GLU A 229 -18.69 6.49 -2.73
CA GLU A 229 -20.06 6.53 -2.21
C GLU A 229 -20.06 6.16 -0.72
N SER A 230 -19.35 5.07 -0.36
CA SER A 230 -19.16 4.70 1.04
C SER A 230 -18.42 5.79 1.82
N LEU A 231 -17.37 6.36 1.24
CA LEU A 231 -16.64 7.48 1.84
C LEU A 231 -17.53 8.73 2.02
N GLN A 232 -18.38 9.03 1.04
CA GLN A 232 -19.38 10.09 1.16
C GLN A 232 -20.31 9.85 2.36
N ASN A 233 -20.82 8.62 2.52
CA ASN A 233 -21.75 8.28 3.59
C ASN A 233 -21.07 8.32 4.97
N ILE A 234 -19.81 7.92 5.07
CA ILE A 234 -19.05 7.90 6.34
C ILE A 234 -18.57 9.29 6.72
N TYR A 235 -17.94 10.03 5.80
CA TYR A 235 -17.33 11.33 6.12
C TYR A 235 -18.32 12.49 6.01
N GLY A 236 -19.42 12.35 5.26
CA GLY A 236 -20.41 13.43 5.08
C GLY A 236 -20.89 14.00 6.42
N PRO A 237 -21.50 13.19 7.30
CA PRO A 237 -21.92 13.63 8.64
C PRO A 237 -20.74 14.14 9.49
N LYS A 238 -19.60 13.43 9.47
CA LYS A 238 -18.44 13.79 10.29
C LYS A 238 -17.84 15.15 9.90
N VAL A 239 -17.80 15.48 8.61
CA VAL A 239 -17.32 16.78 8.10
C VAL A 239 -18.25 17.91 8.53
N GLU A 240 -19.55 17.69 8.53
CA GLU A 240 -20.53 18.68 9.01
C GLU A 240 -20.39 18.95 10.51
N GLU A 241 -20.23 17.89 11.31
CA GLU A 241 -20.02 17.99 12.76
C GLU A 241 -18.70 18.69 13.09
N ASN A 242 -17.65 18.47 12.29
CA ASN A 242 -16.29 18.94 12.52
C ASN A 242 -15.89 20.12 11.60
N LYS A 243 -16.85 20.89 11.11
CA LYS A 243 -16.64 22.00 10.14
C LYS A 243 -15.70 23.12 10.57
N THR A 244 -15.31 23.19 11.85
CA THR A 244 -14.32 24.16 12.36
C THR A 244 -13.02 23.50 12.84
N ASP A 245 -12.96 22.17 12.82
CA ASP A 245 -11.76 21.42 13.21
C ASP A 245 -10.85 21.23 11.99
N SER A 246 -9.89 22.14 11.83
CA SER A 246 -8.90 22.06 10.75
C SER A 246 -8.07 20.77 10.77
N THR A 247 -7.87 20.12 11.92
CA THR A 247 -7.10 18.88 12.00
C THR A 247 -7.90 17.74 11.39
N PHE A 248 -9.17 17.63 11.78
CA PHE A 248 -10.10 16.65 11.21
C PHE A 248 -10.27 16.86 9.71
N LEU A 249 -10.56 18.09 9.27
CA LEU A 249 -10.80 18.40 7.86
C LEU A 249 -9.55 18.13 7.00
N LYS A 250 -8.33 18.43 7.47
CA LYS A 250 -7.08 18.09 6.76
C LYS A 250 -6.95 16.58 6.59
N LYS A 251 -7.27 15.81 7.63
CA LYS A 251 -7.22 14.35 7.58
C LYS A 251 -8.24 13.77 6.59
N ALA A 252 -9.49 14.23 6.66
CA ALA A 252 -10.56 13.80 5.75
C ALA A 252 -10.21 14.09 4.29
N LEU A 253 -9.71 15.30 3.99
CA LEU A 253 -9.28 15.68 2.64
C LEU A 253 -8.15 14.78 2.12
N ASN A 254 -7.15 14.46 2.95
CA ASN A 254 -6.06 13.57 2.57
C ASN A 254 -6.55 12.15 2.25
N ILE A 255 -7.47 11.61 3.05
CA ILE A 255 -8.04 10.27 2.81
C ILE A 255 -8.85 10.27 1.51
N LEU A 256 -9.74 11.24 1.32
CA LEU A 256 -10.53 11.37 0.09
C LEU A 256 -9.62 11.53 -1.14
N LYS A 257 -8.52 12.29 -1.02
CA LYS A 257 -7.52 12.48 -2.09
C LYS A 257 -6.78 11.19 -2.43
N LEU A 258 -6.35 10.46 -1.41
CA LEU A 258 -5.70 9.16 -1.57
C LEU A 258 -6.62 8.16 -2.29
N MET A 259 -7.91 8.20 -1.96
CA MET A 259 -8.94 7.36 -2.56
C MET A 259 -9.43 7.86 -3.92
N LYS A 260 -8.85 8.95 -4.44
CA LYS A 260 -9.24 9.61 -5.70
C LYS A 260 -10.70 10.06 -5.72
N CYS A 261 -11.25 10.39 -4.56
CA CYS A 261 -12.61 10.87 -4.36
C CYS A 261 -12.69 12.40 -4.30
N ASN A 262 -11.81 13.08 -5.03
CA ASN A 262 -11.66 14.54 -5.07
C ASN A 262 -12.86 15.26 -5.71
N GLU A 263 -13.82 14.48 -6.23
CA GLU A 263 -15.01 14.95 -6.93
C GLU A 263 -16.29 14.69 -6.14
N SER A 264 -16.20 14.16 -4.92
CA SER A 264 -17.34 13.90 -4.04
C SER A 264 -17.84 15.17 -3.35
N GLU A 265 -19.11 15.20 -2.97
CA GLU A 265 -19.70 16.33 -2.26
C GLU A 265 -19.01 16.57 -0.91
N VAL A 266 -18.65 15.50 -0.19
CA VAL A 266 -17.93 15.59 1.08
C VAL A 266 -16.55 16.21 0.91
N TYR A 267 -15.84 15.92 -0.19
CA TYR A 267 -14.55 16.55 -0.49
C TYR A 267 -14.72 18.06 -0.71
N PHE A 268 -15.75 18.46 -1.45
CA PHE A 268 -16.04 19.87 -1.69
C PHE A 268 -16.39 20.62 -0.42
N LYS A 269 -17.28 20.07 0.42
CA LYS A 269 -17.64 20.67 1.71
C LYS A 269 -16.45 20.79 2.65
N ALA A 270 -15.67 19.72 2.79
CA ALA A 270 -14.47 19.75 3.61
C ALA A 270 -13.46 20.79 3.11
N SER A 271 -13.32 20.94 1.79
CA SER A 271 -12.44 21.94 1.18
C SER A 271 -12.94 23.36 1.40
N GLU A 272 -14.25 23.60 1.31
CA GLU A 272 -14.86 24.90 1.57
C GLU A 272 -14.68 25.32 3.04
N TYR A 273 -14.96 24.41 3.99
CA TYR A 273 -14.70 24.66 5.41
C TYR A 273 -13.23 24.88 5.70
N MET A 274 -12.34 24.06 5.13
CA MET A 274 -10.90 24.26 5.26
C MET A 274 -10.48 25.62 4.75
N TYR A 275 -10.98 26.01 3.57
CA TYR A 275 -10.64 27.28 2.94
C TYR A 275 -11.08 28.48 3.78
N GLN A 276 -12.21 28.40 4.48
CA GLN A 276 -12.65 29.44 5.42
C GLN A 276 -11.77 29.55 6.66
N ILE A 277 -11.19 28.45 7.14
CA ILE A 277 -10.32 28.42 8.33
C ILE A 277 -8.88 28.82 7.97
N ASP A 278 -8.33 28.16 6.96
CA ASP A 278 -6.94 28.23 6.52
C ASP A 278 -6.90 28.11 4.99
N PRO A 279 -6.94 29.24 4.25
CA PRO A 279 -6.95 29.26 2.80
C PRO A 279 -5.58 28.83 2.24
N THR A 280 -5.37 27.52 2.19
CA THR A 280 -4.19 26.85 1.61
C THR A 280 -4.38 26.56 0.12
N ALA A 281 -3.29 26.19 -0.56
CA ALA A 281 -3.33 25.77 -1.96
C ALA A 281 -4.27 24.55 -2.18
N ASP A 282 -4.15 23.51 -1.36
CA ASP A 282 -5.01 22.31 -1.45
C ASP A 282 -6.49 22.64 -1.21
N ALA A 283 -6.80 23.48 -0.21
CA ALA A 283 -8.18 23.90 0.05
C ALA A 283 -8.77 24.68 -1.13
N ALA A 284 -7.98 25.61 -1.71
CA ALA A 284 -8.39 26.36 -2.89
C ALA A 284 -8.60 25.45 -4.12
N VAL A 285 -7.77 24.42 -4.32
CA VAL A 285 -8.00 23.40 -5.36
C VAL A 285 -9.33 22.69 -5.17
N GLY A 286 -9.66 22.31 -3.93
CA GLY A 286 -10.94 21.65 -3.66
C GLY A 286 -12.15 22.52 -3.94
N VAL A 287 -12.08 23.81 -3.57
CA VAL A 287 -13.11 24.80 -3.93
C VAL A 287 -13.19 24.99 -5.45
N ALA A 288 -12.05 25.02 -6.15
CA ALA A 288 -12.03 25.10 -7.61
C ALA A 288 -12.72 23.90 -8.29
N TYR A 289 -12.46 22.68 -7.83
CA TYR A 289 -13.13 21.48 -8.33
C TYR A 289 -14.65 21.49 -8.04
N MET A 290 -15.08 22.05 -6.91
CA MET A 290 -16.50 22.26 -6.63
C MET A 290 -17.17 23.13 -7.69
N TYR A 291 -16.58 24.29 -8.02
CA TYR A 291 -17.11 25.16 -9.08
C TYR A 291 -17.05 24.50 -10.45
N TYR A 292 -15.97 23.78 -10.75
CA TYR A 292 -15.83 22.99 -11.98
C TYR A 292 -16.98 21.99 -12.14
N LYS A 293 -17.31 21.21 -11.10
CA LYS A 293 -18.43 20.27 -11.13
C LYS A 293 -19.80 20.93 -11.28
N LYS A 294 -19.96 22.15 -10.76
CA LYS A 294 -21.16 22.97 -10.96
C LYS A 294 -21.25 23.59 -12.37
N GLY A 295 -20.22 23.43 -13.21
CA GLY A 295 -20.14 24.04 -14.54
C GLY A 295 -19.78 25.52 -14.54
N ASP A 296 -19.42 26.08 -13.38
CA ASP A 296 -19.00 27.47 -13.21
C ASP A 296 -17.48 27.56 -13.36
N TYR A 297 -17.04 27.49 -14.62
CA TYR A 297 -15.63 27.44 -14.97
C TYR A 297 -14.88 28.73 -14.68
N ASP A 298 -15.58 29.87 -14.64
CA ASP A 298 -14.95 31.17 -14.37
C ASP A 298 -14.53 31.27 -12.90
N ASN A 299 -15.41 30.88 -11.97
CA ASN A 299 -15.03 30.77 -10.57
C ASN A 299 -14.02 29.63 -10.34
N ALA A 300 -14.17 28.50 -11.02
CA ALA A 300 -13.18 27.41 -10.92
C ALA A 300 -11.77 27.89 -11.26
N VAL A 301 -11.60 28.60 -12.38
CA VAL A 301 -10.31 29.16 -12.79
C VAL A 301 -9.77 30.17 -11.78
N LYS A 302 -10.61 31.01 -11.19
CA LYS A 302 -10.20 31.95 -10.14
C LYS A 302 -9.58 31.23 -8.94
N TYR A 303 -10.22 30.17 -8.44
CA TYR A 303 -9.70 29.42 -7.29
C TYR A 303 -8.49 28.54 -7.64
N PHE A 304 -8.41 28.02 -8.86
CA PHE A 304 -7.18 27.36 -9.34
C PHE A 304 -6.01 28.34 -9.41
N ASP A 305 -6.23 29.58 -9.87
CA ASP A 305 -5.19 30.61 -9.89
C ASP A 305 -4.75 31.01 -8.48
N GLU A 306 -5.70 31.13 -7.55
CA GLU A 306 -5.38 31.36 -6.14
C GLU A 306 -4.59 30.21 -5.52
N ALA A 307 -4.96 28.97 -5.84
CA ALA A 307 -4.22 27.80 -5.40
C ALA A 307 -2.77 27.81 -5.90
N LEU A 308 -2.56 28.14 -7.18
CA LEU A 308 -1.22 28.30 -7.75
C LEU A 308 -0.44 29.45 -7.10
N ALA A 309 -1.10 30.56 -6.74
CA ALA A 309 -0.43 31.67 -6.06
C ALA A 309 0.02 31.32 -4.63
N LYS A 310 -0.70 30.41 -3.96
CA LYS A 310 -0.42 29.98 -2.57
C LYS A 310 0.60 28.85 -2.48
N GLU A 311 0.70 28.00 -3.50
CA GLU A 311 1.72 26.97 -3.55
C GLU A 311 3.11 27.59 -3.74
N THR A 312 4.11 27.09 -3.02
CA THR A 312 5.48 27.61 -3.06
C THR A 312 6.42 26.68 -3.84
N ASP A 313 6.08 25.40 -3.91
CA ASP A 313 6.83 24.40 -4.64
C ASP A 313 6.47 24.44 -6.14
N ASN A 314 7.48 24.60 -6.99
CA ASN A 314 7.29 24.71 -8.44
C ASN A 314 6.87 23.39 -9.09
N ASP A 315 7.32 22.24 -8.56
CA ASP A 315 6.89 20.93 -9.06
C ASP A 315 5.40 20.74 -8.78
N LYS A 316 4.94 21.05 -7.56
CA LYS A 316 3.52 21.00 -7.20
C LYS A 316 2.68 21.99 -8.01
N LYS A 317 3.16 23.22 -8.20
CA LYS A 317 2.50 24.20 -9.10
C LYS A 317 2.33 23.65 -10.50
N ALA A 318 3.36 23.00 -11.04
CA ALA A 318 3.31 22.41 -12.36
C ALA A 318 2.27 21.29 -12.44
N GLU A 319 2.26 20.38 -11.45
CA GLU A 319 1.28 19.30 -11.35
C GLU A 319 -0.15 19.81 -11.22
N MET A 320 -0.39 20.80 -10.35
CA MET A 320 -1.69 21.45 -10.18
C MET A 320 -2.15 22.10 -11.47
N ALA A 321 -1.29 22.89 -12.13
CA ALA A 321 -1.63 23.55 -13.38
C ALA A 321 -1.93 22.55 -14.49
N TYR A 322 -1.20 21.44 -14.56
CA TYR A 322 -1.47 20.35 -15.51
C TYR A 322 -2.82 19.67 -15.24
N ALA A 323 -3.13 19.35 -13.98
CA ALA A 323 -4.41 18.75 -13.59
C ALA A 323 -5.59 19.69 -13.93
N THR A 324 -5.44 20.99 -13.68
CA THR A 324 -6.42 22.00 -14.09
C THR A 324 -6.58 22.06 -15.61
N ALA A 325 -5.48 22.01 -16.37
CA ALA A 325 -5.53 21.98 -17.83
C ALA A 325 -6.30 20.75 -18.35
N ALA A 326 -6.07 19.58 -17.76
CA ALA A 326 -6.75 18.34 -18.14
C ALA A 326 -8.26 18.41 -17.85
N ALA A 327 -8.65 18.96 -16.69
CA ALA A 327 -10.06 19.18 -16.36
C ALA A 327 -10.72 20.17 -17.34
N LEU A 328 -10.08 21.31 -17.62
CA LEU A 328 -10.60 22.30 -18.58
C LEU A 328 -10.71 21.74 -20.01
N MET A 329 -9.79 20.86 -20.42
CA MET A 329 -9.89 20.16 -21.70
C MET A 329 -11.13 19.26 -21.75
N GLN A 330 -11.41 18.49 -20.70
CA GLN A 330 -12.61 17.66 -20.62
C GLN A 330 -13.89 18.50 -20.67
N ALA A 331 -13.87 19.69 -20.06
CA ALA A 331 -14.94 20.69 -20.15
C ALA A 331 -14.98 21.47 -21.48
N LYS A 332 -14.13 21.12 -22.46
CA LYS A 332 -14.01 21.78 -23.77
C LYS A 332 -13.64 23.27 -23.71
N LYS A 333 -13.01 23.71 -22.61
CA LYS A 333 -12.50 25.07 -22.42
C LYS A 333 -11.07 25.20 -22.97
N LEU A 334 -10.94 25.01 -24.29
CA LEU A 334 -9.65 24.78 -24.95
C LEU A 334 -8.62 25.91 -24.73
N SER A 335 -9.04 27.18 -24.82
CA SER A 335 -8.16 28.33 -24.60
C SER A 335 -7.64 28.41 -23.17
N GLN A 336 -8.50 28.13 -22.18
CA GLN A 336 -8.11 28.12 -20.76
C GLN A 336 -7.19 26.92 -20.48
N ALA A 337 -7.53 25.73 -20.99
CA ALA A 337 -6.68 24.54 -20.89
C ALA A 337 -5.27 24.79 -21.45
N ARG A 338 -5.17 25.43 -22.63
CA ARG A 338 -3.89 25.83 -23.23
C ARG A 338 -3.08 26.75 -22.29
N ALA A 339 -3.71 27.77 -21.72
CA ALA A 339 -3.05 28.71 -20.80
C ALA A 339 -2.51 27.98 -19.56
N TYR A 340 -3.25 27.01 -19.02
CA TYR A 340 -2.80 26.21 -17.88
C TYR A 340 -1.67 25.22 -18.23
N CYS A 341 -1.67 24.63 -19.42
CA CYS A 341 -0.49 23.88 -19.90
C CYS A 341 0.76 24.77 -19.96
N GLN A 342 0.61 26.01 -20.44
CA GLN A 342 1.72 26.96 -20.50
C GLN A 342 2.21 27.35 -19.10
N LYS A 343 1.32 27.55 -18.13
CA LYS A 343 1.68 27.74 -16.72
C LYS A 343 2.46 26.54 -16.18
N ALA A 344 1.98 25.32 -16.41
CA ALA A 344 2.66 24.10 -15.96
C ALA A 344 4.09 24.02 -16.51
N ILE A 345 4.27 24.30 -17.80
CA ILE A 345 5.59 24.36 -18.46
C ILE A 345 6.47 25.46 -17.85
N SER A 346 5.90 26.64 -17.52
CA SER A 346 6.68 27.73 -16.93
C SER A 346 7.15 27.45 -15.50
N PHE A 347 6.44 26.60 -14.76
CA PHE A 347 6.85 26.17 -13.43
C PHE A 347 7.87 25.03 -13.49
N LYS A 348 7.79 24.17 -14.51
CA LYS A 348 8.66 23.01 -14.69
C LYS A 348 8.96 22.75 -16.16
N GLU A 349 10.13 23.20 -16.60
CA GLU A 349 10.53 23.11 -18.02
C GLU A 349 10.74 21.67 -18.50
N ASN A 350 11.11 20.76 -17.60
CA ASN A 350 11.31 19.33 -17.88
C ASN A 350 10.04 18.49 -17.65
N TYR A 351 8.86 19.09 -17.72
CA TYR A 351 7.60 18.38 -17.58
C TYR A 351 7.02 18.02 -18.95
N GLY A 352 7.07 16.74 -19.34
CA GLY A 352 6.64 16.28 -20.66
C GLY A 352 5.11 16.27 -20.86
N ASP A 353 4.35 15.93 -19.82
CA ASP A 353 2.88 15.77 -19.90
C ASP A 353 2.13 17.00 -20.41
N PRO A 354 2.39 18.24 -19.96
CA PRO A 354 1.74 19.44 -20.49
C PRO A 354 1.94 19.64 -22.01
N TYR A 355 3.10 19.28 -22.56
CA TYR A 355 3.34 19.36 -24.00
C TYR A 355 2.50 18.33 -24.76
N ILE A 356 2.35 17.13 -24.21
CA ILE A 356 1.49 16.09 -24.79
C ILE A 356 0.03 16.52 -24.75
N LEU A 357 -0.42 17.11 -23.64
CA LEU A 357 -1.77 17.64 -23.53
C LEU A 357 -2.02 18.80 -24.50
N LEU A 358 -1.06 19.71 -24.70
CA LEU A 358 -1.14 20.73 -25.75
C LEU A 358 -1.26 20.12 -27.15
N ALA A 359 -0.49 19.09 -27.45
CA ALA A 359 -0.56 18.38 -28.73
C ALA A 359 -1.95 17.77 -28.95
N GLN A 360 -2.52 17.12 -27.93
CA GLN A 360 -3.87 16.57 -27.98
C GLN A 360 -4.95 17.65 -28.11
N LEU A 361 -4.81 18.77 -27.37
CA LEU A 361 -5.68 19.94 -27.50
C LEU A 361 -5.72 20.44 -28.94
N TYR A 362 -4.55 20.70 -29.54
CA TYR A 362 -4.45 21.18 -30.93
C TYR A 362 -4.96 20.16 -31.95
N GLY A 363 -4.66 18.87 -31.75
CA GLY A 363 -5.16 17.80 -32.60
C GLY A 363 -6.68 17.61 -32.49
N SER A 364 -7.30 17.94 -31.35
CA SER A 364 -8.75 17.78 -31.14
C SER A 364 -9.58 18.84 -31.88
N ASN A 365 -9.02 20.03 -32.11
CA ASN A 365 -9.67 21.09 -32.86
C ASN A 365 -8.63 21.85 -33.72
N PRO A 366 -8.22 21.26 -34.86
CA PRO A 366 -7.11 21.78 -35.65
C PRO A 366 -7.49 22.95 -36.56
N ASN A 367 -8.79 23.31 -36.62
CA ASN A 367 -9.31 24.25 -37.60
C ASN A 367 -9.13 25.69 -37.14
N TRP A 368 -8.59 26.52 -38.03
CA TRP A 368 -8.32 27.95 -37.80
C TRP A 368 -8.62 28.84 -39.02
N THR A 369 -8.94 28.25 -40.17
CA THR A 369 -9.33 28.91 -41.41
C THR A 369 -10.34 28.04 -42.18
N ASP A 370 -10.98 28.58 -43.21
CA ASP A 370 -11.88 27.83 -44.10
C ASP A 370 -11.13 26.91 -45.08
N GLU A 371 -9.80 27.10 -45.24
CA GLU A 371 -8.96 26.31 -46.14
C GLU A 371 -8.52 24.97 -45.48
N PRO A 372 -9.04 23.81 -45.92
CA PRO A 372 -8.79 22.53 -45.26
C PRO A 372 -7.32 22.11 -45.27
N ALA A 373 -6.56 22.45 -46.31
CA ALA A 373 -5.14 22.12 -46.38
C ALA A 373 -4.32 22.91 -45.33
N LEU A 374 -4.67 24.17 -45.08
CA LEU A 374 -4.03 25.00 -44.04
C LEU A 374 -4.39 24.52 -42.63
N ASN A 375 -5.62 24.04 -42.41
CA ASN A 375 -6.00 23.46 -41.12
C ASN A 375 -5.15 22.22 -40.76
N LYS A 376 -4.75 21.42 -41.76
CA LYS A 376 -3.83 20.29 -41.52
C LYS A 376 -2.43 20.73 -41.09
N CYS A 377 -2.00 21.96 -41.36
CA CYS A 377 -0.71 22.47 -40.86
C CYS A 377 -0.64 22.51 -39.33
N THR A 378 -1.79 22.52 -38.63
CA THR A 378 -1.83 22.38 -37.17
C THR A 378 -1.13 21.11 -36.69
N TYR A 379 -1.17 20.02 -37.47
CA TYR A 379 -0.50 18.77 -37.08
C TYR A 379 1.03 18.88 -37.07
N PHE A 380 1.63 19.86 -37.76
CA PHE A 380 3.06 20.15 -37.60
C PHE A 380 3.35 20.70 -36.20
N VAL A 381 2.53 21.63 -35.68
CA VAL A 381 2.63 22.14 -34.30
C VAL A 381 2.42 21.01 -33.29
N VAL A 382 1.43 20.13 -33.53
CA VAL A 382 1.18 18.95 -32.69
C VAL A 382 2.44 18.09 -32.58
N ILE A 383 3.08 17.79 -33.72
CA ILE A 383 4.32 17.01 -33.76
C ILE A 383 5.46 17.75 -33.05
N ASP A 384 5.59 19.07 -33.21
CA ASP A 384 6.60 19.89 -32.52
C ASP A 384 6.48 19.77 -31.00
N LYS A 385 5.25 19.83 -30.48
CA LYS A 385 4.99 19.68 -29.04
C LYS A 385 5.36 18.28 -28.55
N LEU A 386 5.02 17.23 -29.29
CA LEU A 386 5.37 15.86 -28.93
C LEU A 386 6.88 15.60 -29.00
N GLN A 387 7.56 16.19 -30.00
CA GLN A 387 9.02 16.16 -30.09
C GLN A 387 9.66 16.91 -28.93
N ARG A 388 9.10 18.05 -28.51
CA ARG A 388 9.57 18.77 -27.34
C ARG A 388 9.35 17.96 -26.07
N ALA A 389 8.20 17.31 -25.90
CA ALA A 389 7.87 16.49 -24.74
C ALA A 389 8.94 15.44 -24.44
N LYS A 390 9.31 14.62 -25.44
CA LYS A 390 10.37 13.61 -25.29
C LYS A 390 11.77 14.20 -25.05
N ALA A 391 12.02 15.40 -25.58
CA ALA A 391 13.33 16.03 -25.49
C ALA A 391 13.58 16.59 -24.09
N VAL A 392 12.53 17.09 -23.43
CA VAL A 392 12.63 17.62 -22.07
C VAL A 392 12.36 16.56 -21.00
N ASP A 393 11.61 15.52 -21.35
CA ASP A 393 11.21 14.45 -20.45
C ASP A 393 11.28 13.09 -21.17
N PRO A 394 12.37 12.34 -21.01
CA PRO A 394 12.51 11.02 -21.64
C PRO A 394 11.48 9.98 -21.18
N SER A 395 10.85 10.16 -20.01
CA SER A 395 9.89 9.19 -19.47
C SER A 395 8.61 9.07 -20.30
N VAL A 396 8.27 10.11 -21.06
CA VAL A 396 7.07 10.13 -21.93
C VAL A 396 7.36 9.73 -23.38
N THR A 397 8.57 9.26 -23.68
CA THR A 397 9.03 9.00 -25.06
C THR A 397 8.14 8.02 -25.81
N GLU A 398 7.75 6.92 -25.17
CA GLU A 398 6.91 5.87 -25.80
C GLU A 398 5.55 6.45 -26.20
N ARG A 399 4.81 7.03 -25.24
CA ARG A 399 3.52 7.70 -25.49
C ARG A 399 3.63 8.81 -26.54
N ALA A 400 4.71 9.59 -26.52
CA ALA A 400 4.94 10.65 -27.51
C ALA A 400 5.16 10.07 -28.92
N ASN A 401 5.90 8.96 -29.06
CA ASN A 401 6.14 8.30 -30.34
C ASN A 401 4.85 7.76 -30.98
N GLU A 402 3.98 7.16 -30.18
CA GLU A 402 2.68 6.66 -30.63
C GLU A 402 1.81 7.80 -31.18
N LEU A 403 1.75 8.92 -30.45
CA LEU A 403 1.00 10.10 -30.89
C LEU A 403 1.64 10.75 -32.12
N ILE A 404 2.97 10.82 -32.22
CA ILE A 404 3.66 11.33 -33.42
C ILE A 404 3.30 10.47 -34.63
N SER A 405 3.37 9.14 -34.52
CA SER A 405 2.97 8.22 -35.60
C SER A 405 1.53 8.45 -36.03
N THR A 406 0.64 8.68 -35.05
CA THR A 406 -0.77 8.95 -35.30
C THR A 406 -0.96 10.27 -36.04
N TYR A 407 -0.44 11.38 -35.51
CA TYR A 407 -0.65 12.72 -36.06
C TYR A 407 0.11 13.01 -37.35
N SER A 408 1.23 12.34 -37.60
CA SER A 408 1.98 12.47 -38.86
C SER A 408 1.17 12.05 -40.08
N ARG A 409 0.15 11.19 -39.91
CA ARG A 409 -0.75 10.78 -40.99
C ARG A 409 -1.76 11.87 -41.38
N HIS A 410 -1.92 12.90 -40.54
CA HIS A 410 -2.89 13.96 -40.73
C HIS A 410 -2.28 15.25 -41.29
N THR A 411 -0.96 15.31 -41.47
CA THR A 411 -0.28 16.45 -42.10
C THR A 411 -0.74 16.64 -43.56
N PRO A 412 -0.67 17.86 -44.10
CA PRO A 412 -1.09 18.14 -45.48
C PRO A 412 -0.15 17.47 -46.50
N GLN A 413 -0.64 17.25 -47.73
CA GLN A 413 0.24 16.84 -48.82
C GLN A 413 1.00 18.05 -49.35
N ALA A 414 2.28 17.88 -49.69
CA ALA A 414 3.11 18.97 -50.20
C ALA A 414 2.50 19.68 -51.42
N LYS A 415 1.83 18.93 -52.31
CA LYS A 415 1.16 19.48 -53.49
C LYS A 415 0.02 20.45 -53.11
N ASP A 416 -0.74 20.15 -52.05
CA ASP A 416 -1.91 20.95 -51.64
C ASP A 416 -1.43 22.29 -51.08
N LEU A 417 -0.33 22.28 -50.31
CA LEU A 417 0.31 23.49 -49.82
C LEU A 417 0.97 24.31 -50.92
N PHE A 418 1.58 23.66 -51.91
CA PHE A 418 2.20 24.34 -53.05
C PHE A 418 1.19 25.15 -53.85
N MET A 419 -0.02 24.63 -54.05
CA MET A 419 -1.12 25.36 -54.71
C MET A 419 -1.57 26.60 -53.92
N LEU A 420 -1.26 26.66 -52.63
CA LEU A 420 -1.54 27.78 -51.74
C LEU A 420 -0.31 28.70 -51.55
N GLY A 421 0.77 28.46 -52.31
CA GLY A 421 2.00 29.27 -52.26
C GLY A 421 2.96 28.91 -51.13
N TYR A 422 2.77 27.78 -50.45
CA TYR A 422 3.64 27.29 -49.37
C TYR A 422 4.48 26.09 -49.81
N LYS A 423 5.72 26.00 -49.32
CA LYS A 423 6.63 24.86 -49.54
C LYS A 423 7.27 24.39 -48.24
N ALA A 424 7.87 23.20 -48.28
CA ALA A 424 8.67 22.68 -47.17
C ALA A 424 9.79 23.67 -46.80
N GLY A 425 10.00 23.88 -45.51
CA GLY A 425 10.91 24.87 -44.95
C GLY A 425 10.30 26.25 -44.69
N ASP A 426 9.13 26.56 -45.28
CA ASP A 426 8.45 27.81 -44.99
C ASP A 426 7.93 27.86 -43.54
N ARG A 427 7.86 29.07 -42.98
CA ARG A 427 7.25 29.32 -41.68
C ARG A 427 5.77 29.62 -41.86
N ILE A 428 4.93 28.96 -41.05
CA ILE A 428 3.48 29.20 -41.03
C ILE A 428 3.04 29.50 -39.60
N THR A 429 2.12 30.44 -39.43
CA THR A 429 1.48 30.76 -38.15
C THR A 429 0.06 30.20 -38.15
N ILE A 430 -0.21 29.27 -37.25
CA ILE A 430 -1.53 28.71 -37.01
C ILE A 430 -2.35 29.74 -36.24
N GLY A 431 -3.40 30.25 -36.88
CA GLY A 431 -4.26 31.30 -36.33
C GLY A 431 -5.24 30.81 -35.26
N GLY A 432 -6.25 31.63 -35.00
CA GLY A 432 -7.32 31.32 -34.05
C GLY A 432 -6.82 31.16 -32.61
N TRP A 433 -7.39 30.20 -31.89
CA TRP A 433 -7.10 29.95 -30.47
C TRP A 433 -5.74 29.27 -30.23
N ILE A 434 -5.14 28.70 -31.27
CA ILE A 434 -3.84 28.01 -31.22
C ILE A 434 -2.72 29.05 -31.20
N GLY A 435 -2.67 29.98 -32.16
CA GLY A 435 -1.75 31.12 -32.13
C GLY A 435 -0.27 30.74 -32.00
N GLU A 436 0.18 29.70 -32.70
CA GLU A 436 1.58 29.22 -32.68
C GLU A 436 2.16 29.13 -34.10
N SER A 437 3.47 29.32 -34.23
CA SER A 437 4.18 29.17 -35.51
C SER A 437 4.98 27.87 -35.56
N THR A 438 5.05 27.28 -36.74
CA THR A 438 5.83 26.07 -37.04
C THR A 438 6.50 26.18 -38.41
N THR A 439 7.36 25.20 -38.72
CA THR A 439 8.00 25.05 -40.03
C THR A 439 7.34 23.88 -40.78
N ILE A 440 6.96 24.12 -42.03
CA ILE A 440 6.37 23.10 -42.89
C ILE A 440 7.42 22.03 -43.21
N ARG A 441 7.07 20.75 -43.04
CA ARG A 441 7.96 19.61 -43.23
C ARG A 441 7.71 18.88 -44.54
#